data_AF-A0A3Q2XL10-F1
#
_entry.id   AF-A0A3Q2XL10-F1
#
_cell.length_a   1.000
_cell.length_b   1.000
_cell.length_c   1.000
_cell.angle_alpha   90.00
_cell.angle_beta   90.00
_cell.angle_gamma   90.00
#
_symmetry.space_group_name_H-M   'P 1'
#
loop_
_entity.id
_entity.type
_entity.pdbx_description
1 polymer ?
#
loop_
_entity_poly.entity_id
_entity_poly.type
_entity_poly.pdbx_seq_one_letter_code
_entity_poly.pdbx_strand_id
1 'polypeptide(L)'
;MPRYRVNLSTMVFLLILLGATVILFCGWYIKLNPLDCTSSNRKIHVVLLSSWRSGSSFVGQVFGQHPSVFYLMEPAWHVWNKLKNSGAQALRMAVRDLIRSVFHCDFSVTDAYLPQRRNVSSLFMWSHSRALCSPPACSLTPRGHLSNQTQCLQTCDTVGLQEVQEACTSYSHVVLKTVRIFELESLYPLFEDPSLDLRIIHLVRDPRAVVRSREQSAKAFVHDNAVVLEQRNVPAAEVQYQVVQEICRSHVRISERALRKPTPFLKGRYKMVRYEDVARNPLAEISAMYDFVDLDMTHQLEEWIYKLTHGKGKGSLKEAFEITSRNAADVSQAWRTTLPHNKVKRIQQVCEGAMALLGYTTVNSDEEQKRLDIDLLAPREPYRFTWLPQKPEHSGKG
;
A
#
# COMPACT_ATOMS: atom_id res chain seq x y z
N MET A 1 -17.28 13.13 -75.83
CA MET A 1 -16.98 13.18 -74.37
C MET A 1 -17.59 14.44 -73.78
N PRO A 2 -18.70 14.39 -73.02
CA PRO A 2 -19.20 15.59 -72.37
C PRO A 2 -18.37 15.86 -71.11
N ARG A 3 -17.63 16.99 -71.10
CA ARG A 3 -16.97 17.50 -69.90
C ARG A 3 -18.04 18.09 -68.98
N TYR A 4 -18.37 17.38 -67.91
CA TYR A 4 -19.17 17.94 -66.81
C TYR A 4 -18.39 19.07 -66.16
N ARG A 5 -18.77 20.33 -66.45
CA ARG A 5 -18.29 21.48 -65.70
C ARG A 5 -19.07 21.54 -64.39
N VAL A 6 -18.45 21.06 -63.32
CA VAL A 6 -18.98 21.25 -61.96
C VAL A 6 -18.88 22.75 -61.65
N ASN A 7 -20.03 23.38 -61.44
CA ASN A 7 -20.11 24.80 -61.12
C ASN A 7 -19.41 25.05 -59.77
N LEU A 8 -18.53 26.06 -59.70
CA LEU A 8 -17.71 26.40 -58.53
C LEU A 8 -18.57 26.57 -57.26
N SER A 9 -19.78 27.12 -57.42
CA SER A 9 -20.74 27.26 -56.32
C SER A 9 -21.15 25.91 -55.70
N THR A 10 -21.31 24.88 -56.54
CA THR A 10 -21.59 23.50 -56.10
C THR A 10 -20.42 22.88 -55.35
N MET A 11 -19.18 23.15 -55.77
CA MET A 11 -17.99 22.66 -55.05
C MET A 11 -17.83 23.34 -53.68
N VAL A 12 -18.07 24.64 -53.61
CA VAL A 12 -18.06 25.38 -52.34
C VAL A 12 -19.14 24.87 -51.40
N PHE A 13 -20.35 24.62 -51.90
CA PHE A 13 -21.44 24.06 -51.10
C PHE A 13 -21.09 22.66 -50.55
N LEU A 14 -20.51 21.78 -51.37
CA LEU A 14 -20.09 20.44 -50.94
C LEU A 14 -18.98 20.48 -49.87
N LEU A 15 -18.04 21.42 -49.97
CA LEU A 15 -16.99 21.61 -48.96
C LEU A 15 -17.55 22.11 -47.62
N ILE A 16 -18.51 23.02 -47.65
CA ILE A 16 -19.20 23.50 -46.44
C ILE A 16 -19.98 22.35 -45.79
N LEU A 17 -20.64 21.52 -46.60
CA LEU A 17 -21.41 20.37 -46.11
C LEU A 17 -20.51 19.31 -45.47
N LEU A 18 -19.36 19.01 -46.08
CA LEU A 18 -18.33 18.13 -45.51
C LEU A 18 -17.78 18.70 -44.20
N GLY A 19 -17.46 19.99 -44.14
CA GLY A 19 -17.00 20.66 -42.92
C GLY A 19 -18.04 20.57 -41.78
N ALA A 20 -19.31 20.83 -42.09
CA ALA A 20 -20.40 20.72 -41.12
C ALA A 20 -20.59 19.28 -40.61
N THR A 21 -20.49 18.28 -41.50
CA THR A 21 -20.59 16.87 -41.09
C THR A 21 -19.44 16.43 -40.19
N VAL A 22 -18.20 16.88 -40.44
CA VAL A 22 -17.05 16.59 -39.57
C VAL A 22 -17.22 17.25 -38.20
N ILE A 23 -17.70 18.50 -38.14
CA ILE A 23 -17.94 19.19 -36.88
C ILE A 23 -19.05 18.50 -36.07
N LEU A 24 -20.14 18.09 -36.73
CA LEU A 24 -21.23 17.34 -36.09
C LEU A 24 -20.74 15.97 -35.60
N PHE A 25 -19.94 15.26 -36.40
CA PHE A 25 -19.39 13.95 -36.02
C PHE A 25 -18.38 14.08 -34.87
N CYS A 26 -17.51 15.09 -34.88
CA CYS A 26 -16.63 15.41 -33.75
C CYS A 26 -17.42 15.78 -32.49
N GLY A 27 -18.45 16.62 -32.62
CA GLY A 27 -19.31 17.00 -31.50
C GLY A 27 -20.09 15.81 -30.93
N TRP A 28 -20.51 14.87 -31.78
CA TRP A 28 -21.18 13.64 -31.38
C TRP A 28 -20.22 12.61 -30.76
N TYR A 29 -19.00 12.49 -31.30
CA TYR A 29 -17.92 11.65 -30.75
C TYR A 29 -17.47 12.14 -29.36
N ILE A 30 -17.37 13.46 -29.15
CA ILE A 30 -17.08 14.07 -27.85
C ILE A 30 -18.24 13.84 -26.86
N LYS A 31 -19.50 13.81 -27.32
CA LYS A 31 -20.67 13.48 -26.49
C LYS A 31 -20.81 11.99 -26.16
N LEU A 32 -20.34 11.10 -27.02
CA LEU A 32 -20.38 9.64 -26.84
C LEU A 32 -19.22 9.10 -26.00
N ASN A 33 -18.13 9.87 -25.86
CA ASN A 33 -17.10 9.67 -24.84
C ASN A 33 -17.20 10.75 -23.76
N PRO A 34 -18.23 10.74 -22.89
CA PRO A 34 -18.08 11.40 -21.62
C PRO A 34 -17.04 10.57 -20.86
N LEU A 35 -15.78 11.02 -20.85
CA LEU A 35 -14.98 10.80 -19.65
C LEU A 35 -15.85 11.36 -18.52
N ASP A 36 -16.39 10.45 -17.73
CA ASP A 36 -17.34 10.71 -16.66
C ASP A 36 -16.66 11.62 -15.64
N CYS A 37 -16.70 12.93 -15.90
CA CYS A 37 -16.04 13.95 -15.12
C CYS A 37 -17.11 14.66 -14.28
N THR A 38 -17.90 13.86 -13.57
CA THR A 38 -18.75 14.34 -12.47
C THR A 38 -18.80 13.28 -11.38
N SER A 39 -17.67 13.08 -10.71
CA SER A 39 -17.65 12.70 -9.31
C SER A 39 -16.76 13.73 -8.60
N SER A 40 -17.22 14.24 -7.45
CA SER A 40 -16.53 15.16 -6.55
C SER A 40 -15.02 15.27 -6.78
N ASN A 41 -14.52 16.48 -7.03
CA ASN A 41 -13.13 16.85 -7.30
C ASN A 41 -12.18 16.62 -6.10
N ARG A 42 -12.38 15.55 -5.33
CA ARG A 42 -11.72 15.26 -4.07
C ARG A 42 -10.89 13.98 -4.20
N LYS A 43 -9.57 14.13 -4.11
CA LYS A 43 -8.62 13.02 -4.12
C LYS A 43 -8.79 12.14 -2.87
N ILE A 44 -8.62 10.83 -3.04
CA ILE A 44 -8.52 9.87 -1.94
C ILE A 44 -7.04 9.69 -1.57
N HIS A 45 -6.74 9.81 -0.28
CA HIS A 45 -5.38 9.76 0.25
C HIS A 45 -5.24 8.50 1.09
N VAL A 46 -4.26 7.66 0.76
CA VAL A 46 -4.11 6.36 1.42
C VAL A 46 -2.73 6.25 2.03
N VAL A 47 -2.66 5.89 3.31
CA VAL A 47 -1.41 5.42 3.92
C VAL A 47 -1.44 3.90 4.00
N LEU A 48 -0.50 3.26 3.31
CA LEU A 48 -0.16 1.85 3.55
C LEU A 48 0.78 1.80 4.76
N LEU A 49 0.18 1.69 5.94
CA LEU A 49 0.88 1.62 7.21
C LEU A 49 1.33 0.19 7.48
N SER A 50 2.58 -0.01 7.86
CA SER A 50 3.12 -1.35 8.08
C SER A 50 4.25 -1.29 9.09
N SER A 51 4.62 -2.44 9.66
CA SER A 51 5.98 -2.66 10.14
C SER A 51 6.77 -3.40 9.06
N TRP A 52 8.10 -3.27 9.01
CA TRP A 52 8.90 -3.96 8.00
C TRP A 52 8.57 -5.45 7.94
N ARG A 53 8.60 -6.01 6.72
CA ARG A 53 8.34 -7.43 6.41
C ARG A 53 6.87 -7.88 6.51
N SER A 54 5.90 -6.96 6.62
CA SER A 54 4.46 -7.30 6.60
C SER A 54 3.80 -7.22 5.21
N GLY A 55 4.57 -7.39 4.12
CA GLY A 55 4.03 -7.44 2.76
C GLY A 55 3.70 -6.09 2.10
N SER A 56 4.01 -4.97 2.76
CA SER A 56 3.69 -3.63 2.27
C SER A 56 4.39 -3.23 0.97
N SER A 57 5.54 -3.81 0.64
CA SER A 57 6.15 -3.59 -0.68
C SER A 57 5.31 -4.21 -1.81
N PHE A 58 4.77 -5.43 -1.61
CA PHE A 58 3.89 -6.09 -2.58
C PHE A 58 2.59 -5.31 -2.75
N VAL A 59 1.90 -5.01 -1.64
CA VAL A 59 0.66 -4.19 -1.67
C VAL A 59 0.94 -2.83 -2.30
N GLY A 60 2.07 -2.20 -1.97
CA GLY A 60 2.50 -0.95 -2.58
C GLY A 60 2.67 -1.02 -4.10
N GLN A 61 3.25 -2.11 -4.64
CA GLN A 61 3.33 -2.30 -6.09
C GLN A 61 1.96 -2.54 -6.72
N VAL A 62 1.07 -3.29 -6.06
CA VAL A 62 -0.30 -3.51 -6.54
C VAL A 62 -1.03 -2.19 -6.74
N PHE A 63 -1.04 -1.33 -5.71
CA PHE A 63 -1.57 0.03 -5.81
C PHE A 63 -0.80 0.87 -6.84
N GLY A 64 0.53 0.77 -6.86
CA GLY A 64 1.40 1.53 -7.75
C GLY A 64 1.22 1.22 -9.23
N GLN A 65 0.65 0.05 -9.58
CA GLN A 65 0.31 -0.32 -10.95
C GLN A 65 -1.10 0.14 -11.38
N HIS A 66 -1.93 0.61 -10.46
CA HIS A 66 -3.29 1.01 -10.78
C HIS A 66 -3.34 2.29 -11.66
N PRO A 67 -4.19 2.36 -12.70
CA PRO A 67 -4.27 3.51 -13.63
C PRO A 67 -4.64 4.83 -12.96
N SER A 68 -5.35 4.78 -11.83
CA SER A 68 -5.84 5.96 -11.10
C SER A 68 -4.98 6.39 -9.91
N VAL A 69 -3.87 5.70 -9.64
CA VAL A 69 -3.05 5.87 -8.42
C VAL A 69 -1.70 6.54 -8.72
N PHE A 70 -1.38 7.56 -7.94
CA PHE A 70 -0.03 8.06 -7.72
C PHE A 70 0.54 7.43 -6.44
N TYR A 71 1.51 6.53 -6.59
CA TYR A 71 2.12 5.81 -5.48
C TYR A 71 3.53 6.31 -5.16
N LEU A 72 3.88 6.41 -3.87
CA LEU A 72 5.25 6.60 -3.43
C LEU A 72 5.66 5.61 -2.34
N MET A 73 6.84 5.05 -2.52
CA MET A 73 7.45 4.11 -1.59
C MET A 73 8.27 4.89 -0.54
N GLU A 74 7.78 4.93 0.69
CA GLU A 74 8.49 5.51 1.85
C GLU A 74 9.01 6.94 1.63
N PRO A 75 8.15 7.92 1.31
CA PRO A 75 8.59 9.30 1.08
C PRO A 75 9.34 9.90 2.27
N ALA A 76 8.95 9.53 3.50
CA ALA A 76 9.62 9.97 4.71
C ALA A 76 11.00 9.36 4.94
N TRP A 77 11.44 8.36 4.16
CA TRP A 77 12.77 7.75 4.29
C TRP A 77 13.90 8.79 4.30
N HIS A 78 13.76 9.85 3.51
CA HIS A 78 14.75 10.93 3.45
C HIS A 78 14.84 11.74 4.73
N VAL A 79 13.73 11.91 5.48
CA VAL A 79 13.74 12.51 6.83
C VAL A 79 14.58 11.64 7.76
N TRP A 80 14.30 10.34 7.78
CA TRP A 80 15.00 9.35 8.63
C TRP A 80 16.48 9.22 8.29
N ASN A 81 16.85 9.37 7.02
CA ASN A 81 18.24 9.27 6.58
C ASN A 81 19.02 10.57 6.87
N LYS A 82 18.41 11.73 6.66
CA LYS A 82 19.01 13.04 6.96
C LYS A 82 19.23 13.22 8.47
N LEU A 83 18.24 12.81 9.27
CA LEU A 83 18.22 12.96 10.73
C LEU A 83 18.46 11.62 11.44
N LYS A 84 19.46 10.87 10.97
CA LYS A 84 19.72 9.48 11.35
C LYS A 84 19.97 9.22 12.84
N ASN A 85 20.36 10.24 13.60
CA ASN A 85 20.65 10.15 15.04
C ASN A 85 19.41 10.41 15.91
N SER A 86 18.21 10.44 15.33
CA SER A 86 16.95 10.63 16.05
C SER A 86 16.11 9.36 16.01
N GLY A 87 15.35 9.12 17.09
CA GLY A 87 14.39 8.04 17.15
C GLY A 87 13.05 8.38 16.48
N ALA A 88 12.15 7.41 16.42
CA ALA A 88 10.85 7.57 15.76
C ALA A 88 9.99 8.65 16.41
N GLN A 89 10.00 8.72 17.74
CA GLN A 89 9.21 9.68 18.50
C GLN A 89 9.63 11.14 18.23
N ALA A 90 10.93 11.39 18.08
CA ALA A 90 11.45 12.73 17.84
C ALA A 90 11.07 13.27 16.44
N LEU A 91 11.02 12.38 15.43
CA LEU A 91 10.79 12.77 14.04
C LEU A 91 9.34 12.69 13.59
N ARG A 92 8.42 12.19 14.43
CA ARG A 92 7.00 11.98 14.06
C ARG A 92 6.31 13.22 13.49
N MET A 93 6.64 14.41 14.00
CA MET A 93 6.06 15.68 13.53
C MET A 93 6.56 16.03 12.13
N ALA A 94 7.88 15.97 11.91
CA ALA A 94 8.49 16.19 10.61
C ALA A 94 7.98 15.19 9.56
N VAL A 95 7.80 13.93 9.95
CA VAL A 95 7.23 12.90 9.07
C VAL A 95 5.75 13.16 8.74
N ARG A 96 4.93 13.54 9.72
CA ARG A 96 3.54 13.94 9.48
C ARG A 96 3.47 15.12 8.51
N ASP A 97 4.26 16.16 8.73
CA ASP A 97 4.22 17.38 7.93
C ASP A 97 4.66 17.10 6.48
N LEU A 98 5.68 16.26 6.29
CA LEU A 98 6.07 15.79 4.96
C LEU A 98 4.97 14.97 4.28
N ILE A 99 4.32 14.05 5.01
CA ILE A 99 3.19 13.26 4.48
C ILE A 99 2.06 14.19 4.05
N ARG A 100 1.73 15.20 4.85
CA ARG A 100 0.70 16.20 4.54
C ARG A 100 1.01 16.95 3.25
N SER A 101 2.22 17.51 3.13
CA SER A 101 2.63 18.24 1.94
C SER A 101 2.61 17.35 0.69
N VAL A 102 3.12 16.11 0.78
CA VAL A 102 3.08 15.16 -0.34
C VAL A 102 1.65 14.81 -0.74
N PHE A 103 0.71 14.68 0.21
CA PHE A 103 -0.69 14.47 -0.11
C PHE A 103 -1.32 15.65 -0.86
N HIS A 104 -0.86 16.88 -0.61
CA HIS A 104 -1.20 18.06 -1.40
C HIS A 104 -0.41 18.20 -2.70
N CYS A 105 0.40 17.20 -3.07
CA CYS A 105 1.31 17.27 -4.21
C CYS A 105 2.32 18.45 -4.12
N ASP A 106 2.61 18.91 -2.89
CA ASP A 106 3.66 19.87 -2.61
C ASP A 106 4.95 19.13 -2.21
N PHE A 107 5.90 19.11 -3.13
CA PHE A 107 7.18 18.43 -2.94
C PHE A 107 8.29 19.40 -2.51
N SER A 108 8.01 20.70 -2.35
CA SER A 108 8.98 21.68 -1.85
C SER A 108 9.45 21.34 -0.43
N VAL A 109 8.59 20.71 0.38
CA VAL A 109 8.93 20.20 1.73
C VAL A 109 10.15 19.29 1.73
N THR A 110 10.41 18.61 0.62
CA THR A 110 11.53 17.67 0.50
C THR A 110 12.88 18.38 0.47
N ASP A 111 12.89 19.70 0.24
CA ASP A 111 14.09 20.53 0.21
C ASP A 111 14.85 20.60 1.53
N ALA A 112 14.14 20.45 2.64
CA ALA A 112 14.76 20.37 3.97
C ALA A 112 15.59 19.10 4.17
N TYR A 113 15.32 18.03 3.42
CA TYR A 113 15.86 16.69 3.68
C TYR A 113 16.77 16.16 2.58
N LEU A 114 16.82 16.83 1.43
CA LEU A 114 17.47 16.33 0.21
C LEU A 114 18.40 17.39 -0.41
N PRO A 115 19.46 16.98 -1.15
CA PRO A 115 20.45 17.92 -1.74
C PRO A 115 19.86 18.80 -2.85
N GLN A 116 20.35 20.02 -3.08
CA GLN A 116 19.67 20.99 -3.95
C GLN A 116 19.50 20.58 -5.43
N ARG A 117 20.40 19.75 -5.98
CA ARG A 117 20.25 19.13 -7.31
C ARG A 117 19.87 17.66 -7.13
N ARG A 118 18.71 17.28 -7.66
CA ARG A 118 18.17 15.92 -7.51
C ARG A 118 17.61 15.44 -8.83
N ASN A 119 17.91 14.19 -9.10
CA ASN A 119 17.23 13.43 -10.10
C ASN A 119 16.08 12.68 -9.42
N VAL A 120 14.91 12.64 -10.07
CA VAL A 120 13.76 11.83 -9.60
C VAL A 120 14.19 10.40 -9.37
N SER A 121 15.16 9.90 -10.17
CA SER A 121 15.69 8.56 -10.03
C SER A 121 16.30 8.21 -8.68
N SER A 122 16.75 9.23 -7.93
CA SER A 122 17.36 9.07 -6.61
C SER A 122 16.37 9.06 -5.43
N LEU A 123 15.08 9.25 -5.71
CA LEU A 123 14.06 9.51 -4.69
C LEU A 123 12.97 8.43 -4.68
N PHE A 124 12.45 8.12 -3.48
CA PHE A 124 11.20 7.37 -3.28
C PHE A 124 11.07 6.01 -3.97
N MET A 125 12.19 5.37 -4.33
CA MET A 125 12.19 4.19 -5.22
C MET A 125 11.26 4.40 -6.43
N TRP A 126 11.37 5.58 -7.05
CA TRP A 126 10.44 6.14 -8.03
C TRP A 126 9.91 5.16 -9.09
N SER A 127 10.74 4.25 -9.59
CA SER A 127 10.39 3.26 -10.63
C SER A 127 9.36 2.23 -10.20
N HIS A 128 9.07 2.12 -8.90
CA HIS A 128 7.95 1.33 -8.38
C HIS A 128 6.60 2.00 -8.63
N SER A 129 6.58 3.29 -8.98
CA SER A 129 5.37 4.04 -9.26
C SER A 129 5.10 4.08 -10.76
N ARG A 130 4.07 3.39 -11.24
CA ARG A 130 3.64 3.47 -12.65
C ARG A 130 3.39 4.94 -13.04
N ALA A 131 2.86 5.74 -12.12
CA ALA A 131 2.62 7.16 -12.34
C ALA A 131 3.88 7.96 -12.69
N LEU A 132 5.04 7.58 -12.15
CA LEU A 132 6.34 8.20 -12.46
C LEU A 132 7.01 7.60 -13.70
N CYS A 133 6.55 6.43 -14.14
CA CYS A 133 6.92 5.81 -15.41
C CYS A 133 5.97 6.18 -16.56
N SER A 134 5.00 7.08 -16.33
CA SER A 134 3.93 7.49 -17.26
C SER A 134 3.87 9.02 -17.43
N PRO A 135 3.28 9.54 -18.51
CA PRO A 135 3.16 10.99 -18.69
C PRO A 135 2.35 11.65 -17.56
N PRO A 136 2.76 12.85 -17.08
CA PRO A 136 3.81 13.71 -17.63
C PRO A 136 5.24 13.37 -17.20
N ALA A 137 5.45 12.60 -16.12
CA ALA A 137 6.78 12.35 -15.56
C ALA A 137 7.70 11.50 -16.44
N CYS A 138 7.16 10.61 -17.27
CA CYS A 138 7.93 9.86 -18.24
C CYS A 138 7.06 9.36 -19.40
N SER A 139 7.54 9.44 -20.65
CA SER A 139 6.80 8.98 -21.82
C SER A 139 6.77 7.45 -22.02
N LEU A 140 7.34 6.66 -21.11
CA LEU A 140 7.57 5.23 -21.30
C LEU A 140 6.29 4.38 -21.26
N THR A 141 5.44 4.57 -20.26
CA THR A 141 4.28 3.69 -19.99
C THR A 141 2.98 4.47 -20.17
N PRO A 142 2.06 4.06 -21.07
CA PRO A 142 0.72 4.63 -21.14
C PRO A 142 -0.09 4.36 -19.85
N ARG A 143 -1.01 5.27 -19.49
CA ARG A 143 -1.71 5.21 -18.19
C ARG A 143 -2.47 3.91 -17.90
N GLY A 144 -3.01 3.27 -18.94
CA GLY A 144 -3.78 2.02 -18.81
C GLY A 144 -2.95 0.74 -18.86
N HIS A 145 -1.62 0.81 -18.90
CA HIS A 145 -0.74 -0.36 -19.01
C HIS A 145 0.12 -0.53 -17.76
N LEU A 146 0.47 -1.79 -17.45
CA LEU A 146 1.43 -2.09 -16.39
C LEU A 146 2.83 -1.55 -16.74
N SER A 147 3.50 -0.91 -15.78
CA SER A 147 4.88 -0.46 -15.96
C SER A 147 5.86 -1.60 -15.70
N ASN A 148 6.92 -1.65 -16.51
CA ASN A 148 8.08 -2.47 -16.23
C ASN A 148 9.09 -1.66 -15.41
N GLN A 149 9.32 -2.08 -14.16
CA GLN A 149 10.21 -1.38 -13.24
C GLN A 149 11.64 -1.24 -13.79
N THR A 150 12.20 -2.31 -14.35
CA THR A 150 13.59 -2.33 -14.84
C THR A 150 13.75 -1.38 -16.03
N GLN A 151 12.81 -1.42 -16.98
CA GLN A 151 12.82 -0.53 -18.15
C GLN A 151 12.64 0.93 -17.73
N CYS A 152 11.76 1.18 -16.76
CA CYS A 152 11.57 2.51 -16.19
C CYS A 152 12.87 3.02 -15.58
N LEU A 153 13.53 2.21 -14.73
CA LEU A 153 14.83 2.53 -14.11
C LEU A 153 15.91 2.95 -15.11
N GLN A 154 15.89 2.35 -16.30
CA GLN A 154 16.88 2.56 -17.35
C GLN A 154 16.56 3.76 -18.25
N THR A 155 15.28 4.12 -18.37
CA THR A 155 14.82 5.03 -19.44
C THR A 155 14.37 6.37 -18.90
N CYS A 156 13.67 6.42 -17.75
CA CYS A 156 13.20 7.70 -17.23
C CYS A 156 14.16 8.22 -16.18
N ASP A 157 14.60 9.46 -16.36
CA ASP A 157 15.25 10.24 -15.32
C ASP A 157 15.02 11.70 -15.63
N THR A 158 14.48 12.45 -14.68
CA THR A 158 14.21 13.87 -14.86
C THR A 158 14.77 14.65 -13.69
N VAL A 159 15.27 15.86 -13.99
CA VAL A 159 15.88 16.74 -13.00
C VAL A 159 14.78 17.59 -12.36
N GLY A 160 14.77 17.63 -11.03
CA GLY A 160 13.74 18.36 -10.28
C GLY A 160 12.48 17.54 -10.04
N LEU A 161 11.44 18.18 -9.51
CA LEU A 161 10.20 17.52 -9.05
C LEU A 161 8.94 18.08 -9.71
N GLN A 162 9.05 19.00 -10.67
CA GLN A 162 7.89 19.64 -11.28
C GLN A 162 6.96 18.62 -11.96
N GLU A 163 7.48 17.76 -12.82
CA GLU A 163 6.66 16.74 -13.49
C GLU A 163 6.11 15.69 -12.50
N VAL A 164 6.79 15.49 -11.36
CA VAL A 164 6.29 14.64 -10.27
C VAL A 164 5.06 15.28 -9.62
N GLN A 165 5.08 16.60 -9.40
CA GLN A 165 3.95 17.36 -8.87
C GLN A 165 2.77 17.37 -9.85
N GLU A 166 3.04 17.57 -11.14
CA GLU A 166 2.02 17.51 -12.19
C GLU A 166 1.42 16.11 -12.29
N ALA A 167 2.25 15.06 -12.24
CA ALA A 167 1.79 13.69 -12.18
C ALA A 167 0.88 13.48 -10.96
N CYS A 168 1.33 13.79 -9.74
CA CYS A 168 0.55 13.66 -8.51
C CYS A 168 -0.82 14.37 -8.61
N THR A 169 -0.83 15.58 -9.16
CA THR A 169 -2.05 16.39 -9.32
C THR A 169 -3.02 15.77 -10.31
N SER A 170 -2.54 15.03 -11.30
CA SER A 170 -3.38 14.40 -12.34
C SER A 170 -4.07 13.08 -11.92
N TYR A 171 -3.69 12.44 -10.81
CA TYR A 171 -4.29 11.16 -10.37
C TYR A 171 -5.37 11.37 -9.31
N SER A 172 -6.39 10.52 -9.28
CA SER A 172 -7.47 10.63 -8.27
C SER A 172 -7.08 10.10 -6.89
N HIS A 173 -6.04 9.26 -6.82
CA HIS A 173 -5.58 8.64 -5.58
C HIS A 173 -4.10 8.94 -5.34
N VAL A 174 -3.76 9.30 -4.09
CA VAL A 174 -2.37 9.45 -3.64
C VAL A 174 -2.11 8.42 -2.55
N VAL A 175 -1.22 7.46 -2.83
CA VAL A 175 -0.96 6.31 -1.95
C VAL A 175 0.49 6.34 -1.49
N LEU A 176 0.69 6.43 -0.17
CA LEU A 176 2.03 6.50 0.42
C LEU A 176 2.26 5.27 1.31
N LYS A 177 3.36 4.56 1.08
CA LYS A 177 3.80 3.49 2.00
C LYS A 177 4.65 4.07 3.12
N THR A 178 4.41 3.67 4.36
CA THR A 178 5.26 4.03 5.51
C THR A 178 5.46 2.84 6.45
N VAL A 179 6.68 2.73 7.01
CA VAL A 179 7.05 1.62 7.92
C VAL A 179 7.57 2.07 9.29
N ARG A 180 7.68 3.39 9.51
CA ARG A 180 8.31 4.01 10.69
C ARG A 180 7.33 4.86 11.51
N ILE A 181 6.03 4.56 11.41
CA ILE A 181 4.98 5.19 12.23
C ILE A 181 4.44 4.12 13.18
N PHE A 182 4.54 4.40 14.49
CA PHE A 182 4.29 3.41 15.55
C PHE A 182 3.06 3.74 16.42
N GLU A 183 2.32 4.77 16.04
CA GLU A 183 1.12 5.25 16.73
C GLU A 183 0.24 6.01 15.71
N LEU A 184 -1.06 6.16 15.99
CA LEU A 184 -1.98 6.87 15.08
C LEU A 184 -2.17 8.34 15.45
N GLU A 185 -1.96 8.68 16.72
CA GLU A 185 -2.14 10.01 17.29
C GLU A 185 -1.41 11.12 16.53
N SER A 186 -0.19 10.86 16.06
CA SER A 186 0.62 11.73 15.21
C SER A 186 -0.01 11.98 13.83
N LEU A 187 -0.89 11.10 13.36
CA LEU A 187 -1.61 11.26 12.10
C LEU A 187 -3.01 11.87 12.28
N TYR A 188 -3.51 12.02 13.51
CA TYR A 188 -4.84 12.60 13.76
C TYR A 188 -5.07 13.97 13.11
N PRO A 189 -4.09 14.91 13.10
CA PRO A 189 -4.28 16.17 12.41
C PRO A 189 -4.56 16.02 10.91
N LEU A 190 -4.09 14.95 10.27
CA LEU A 190 -4.35 14.68 8.85
C LEU A 190 -5.76 14.12 8.61
N PHE A 191 -6.33 13.42 9.60
CA PHE A 191 -7.71 12.96 9.55
C PHE A 191 -8.70 14.09 9.75
N GLU A 192 -8.32 15.11 10.52
CA GLU A 192 -9.14 16.29 10.82
C GLU A 192 -9.00 17.39 9.75
N ASP A 193 -7.98 17.32 8.87
CA ASP A 193 -7.81 18.25 7.77
C ASP A 193 -8.93 18.09 6.73
N PRO A 194 -9.80 19.10 6.53
CA PRO A 194 -10.94 19.00 5.62
C PRO A 194 -10.52 18.97 4.16
N SER A 195 -9.26 19.21 3.82
CA SER A 195 -8.74 19.07 2.45
C SER A 195 -8.26 17.65 2.12
N LEU A 196 -8.18 16.76 3.11
CA LEU A 196 -7.76 15.37 2.94
C LEU A 196 -8.93 14.40 3.11
N ASP A 197 -9.06 13.44 2.19
CA ASP A 197 -9.80 12.19 2.44
C ASP A 197 -8.82 11.07 2.78
N LEU A 198 -8.31 11.07 4.01
CA LEU A 198 -7.31 10.12 4.47
C LEU A 198 -7.93 8.79 4.91
N ARG A 199 -7.44 7.69 4.33
CA ARG A 199 -7.71 6.31 4.71
C ARG A 199 -6.41 5.58 5.06
N ILE A 200 -6.45 4.66 6.03
CA ILE A 200 -5.29 3.83 6.41
C ILE A 200 -5.58 2.37 6.13
N ILE A 201 -4.69 1.73 5.38
CA ILE A 201 -4.59 0.26 5.31
C ILE A 201 -3.39 -0.15 6.17
N HIS A 202 -3.64 -0.78 7.31
CA HIS A 202 -2.62 -1.20 8.26
C HIS A 202 -2.29 -2.68 8.08
N LEU A 203 -1.09 -2.96 7.56
CA LEU A 203 -0.56 -4.27 7.30
C LEU A 203 0.17 -4.84 8.54
N VAL A 204 -0.32 -5.95 9.04
CA VAL A 204 0.25 -6.70 10.17
C VAL A 204 0.71 -8.08 9.70
N ARG A 205 1.61 -8.71 10.45
CA ARG A 205 2.13 -10.05 10.14
C ARG A 205 2.47 -10.79 11.42
N ASP A 206 2.45 -12.12 11.38
CA ASP A 206 2.90 -12.96 12.48
C ASP A 206 4.33 -12.55 12.92
N PRO A 207 4.54 -12.18 14.20
CA PRO A 207 5.85 -11.72 14.67
C PRO A 207 6.94 -12.79 14.52
N ARG A 208 6.59 -14.09 14.56
CA ARG A 208 7.53 -15.19 14.32
C ARG A 208 8.04 -15.16 12.88
N ALA A 209 7.16 -14.90 11.92
CA ALA A 209 7.51 -14.74 10.51
C ALA A 209 8.32 -13.46 10.26
N VAL A 210 7.97 -12.35 10.92
CA VAL A 210 8.73 -11.09 10.86
C VAL A 210 10.15 -11.29 11.34
N VAL A 211 10.35 -11.89 12.51
CA VAL A 211 11.67 -12.13 13.11
C VAL A 211 12.52 -12.99 12.19
N ARG A 212 12.02 -14.14 11.73
CA ARG A 212 12.70 -14.99 10.73
C ARG A 212 13.15 -14.18 9.53
N SER A 213 12.25 -13.37 8.99
CA SER A 213 12.54 -12.62 7.77
C SER A 213 13.55 -11.49 7.99
N ARG A 214 13.62 -10.91 9.19
CA ARG A 214 14.62 -9.90 9.55
C ARG A 214 16.01 -10.52 9.72
N GLU A 215 16.12 -11.75 10.24
CA GLU A 215 17.42 -12.44 10.37
C GLU A 215 18.09 -12.65 9.03
N GLN A 216 17.31 -12.99 8.00
CA GLN A 216 17.83 -13.21 6.64
C GLN A 216 18.47 -11.96 6.02
N SER A 217 18.12 -10.76 6.51
CA SER A 217 18.66 -9.49 6.01
C SER A 217 19.05 -8.52 7.13
N ALA A 218 19.61 -9.05 8.23
CA ALA A 218 19.89 -8.29 9.45
C ALA A 218 20.74 -7.01 9.20
N LYS A 219 21.71 -7.08 8.28
CA LYS A 219 22.58 -5.94 7.91
C LYS A 219 21.79 -4.74 7.37
N ALA A 220 20.68 -4.99 6.66
CA ALA A 220 19.85 -3.93 6.09
C ALA A 220 19.02 -3.18 7.16
N PHE A 221 18.86 -3.77 8.36
CA PHE A 221 18.00 -3.24 9.42
C PHE A 221 18.75 -2.53 10.54
N VAL A 222 20.07 -2.35 10.44
CA VAL A 222 20.86 -1.70 11.52
C VAL A 222 20.31 -0.31 11.84
N HIS A 223 20.09 0.52 10.81
CA HIS A 223 19.52 1.86 10.98
C HIS A 223 18.08 1.81 11.50
N ASP A 224 17.26 0.93 10.94
CA ASP A 224 15.86 0.79 11.35
C ASP A 224 15.72 0.31 12.80
N ASN A 225 16.61 -0.58 13.25
CA ASN A 225 16.65 -1.01 14.65
C ASN A 225 16.95 0.18 15.58
N ALA A 226 17.88 1.06 15.22
CA ALA A 226 18.20 2.24 15.99
C ALA A 226 17.02 3.22 16.08
N VAL A 227 16.30 3.42 14.97
CA VAL A 227 15.08 4.24 14.94
C VAL A 227 13.98 3.66 15.83
N VAL A 228 13.69 2.35 15.73
CA VAL A 228 12.68 1.66 16.55
C VAL A 228 13.03 1.70 18.04
N LEU A 229 14.32 1.56 18.37
CA LEU A 229 14.79 1.54 19.76
C LEU A 229 15.05 2.93 20.33
N GLU A 230 14.67 4.00 19.63
CA GLU A 230 14.89 5.40 20.04
C GLU A 230 16.37 5.69 20.36
N GLN A 231 17.28 5.16 19.53
CA GLN A 231 18.74 5.30 19.63
C GLN A 231 19.34 4.77 20.96
N ARG A 232 18.58 3.96 21.71
CA ARG A 232 19.06 3.33 22.94
C ARG A 232 20.18 2.33 22.65
N ASN A 233 21.19 2.32 23.52
CA ASN A 233 22.25 1.32 23.46
C ASN A 233 21.73 -0.01 24.02
N VAL A 234 21.55 -1.01 23.16
CA VAL A 234 21.01 -2.33 23.51
C VAL A 234 22.04 -3.40 23.17
N PRO A 235 22.31 -4.38 24.06
CA PRO A 235 23.21 -5.48 23.76
C PRO A 235 22.82 -6.21 22.48
N ALA A 236 23.80 -6.55 21.63
CA ALA A 236 23.55 -7.12 20.30
C ALA A 236 22.62 -8.35 20.31
N ALA A 237 22.72 -9.20 21.34
CA ALA A 237 21.87 -10.38 21.52
C ALA A 237 20.39 -10.06 21.81
N GLU A 238 20.10 -8.86 22.33
CA GLU A 238 18.77 -8.41 22.75
C GLU A 238 18.08 -7.51 21.73
N VAL A 239 18.85 -6.88 20.83
CA VAL A 239 18.34 -5.91 19.84
C VAL A 239 17.11 -6.44 19.11
N GLN A 240 17.17 -7.67 18.60
CA GLN A 240 16.09 -8.24 17.80
C GLN A 240 14.80 -8.46 18.60
N TYR A 241 14.92 -8.91 19.86
CA TYR A 241 13.76 -9.16 20.72
C TYR A 241 13.13 -7.85 21.19
N GLN A 242 13.94 -6.84 21.53
CA GLN A 242 13.42 -5.52 21.86
C GLN A 242 12.76 -4.83 20.66
N VAL A 243 13.34 -4.95 19.47
CA VAL A 243 12.73 -4.42 18.23
C VAL A 243 11.38 -5.08 17.94
N VAL A 244 11.30 -6.41 17.99
CA VAL A 244 10.00 -7.08 17.74
C VAL A 244 9.00 -6.76 18.84
N GLN A 245 9.45 -6.60 20.09
CA GLN A 245 8.58 -6.18 21.20
C GLN A 245 7.98 -4.79 20.94
N GLU A 246 8.78 -3.81 20.50
CA GLU A 246 8.26 -2.47 20.16
C GLU A 246 7.34 -2.49 18.93
N ILE A 247 7.63 -3.33 17.92
CA ILE A 247 6.72 -3.54 16.78
C ILE A 247 5.38 -4.12 17.25
N CYS A 248 5.41 -5.13 18.13
CA CYS A 248 4.20 -5.74 18.69
C CYS A 248 3.40 -4.75 19.55
N ARG A 249 4.08 -3.94 20.39
CA ARG A 249 3.46 -2.86 21.17
C ARG A 249 2.81 -1.82 20.28
N SER A 250 3.47 -1.44 19.18
CA SER A 250 2.92 -0.54 18.16
C SER A 250 1.64 -1.09 17.55
N HIS A 251 1.64 -2.34 17.09
CA HIS A 251 0.44 -2.96 16.52
C HIS A 251 -0.72 -3.02 17.51
N VAL A 252 -0.45 -3.33 18.79
CA VAL A 252 -1.47 -3.30 19.85
C VAL A 252 -2.02 -1.89 20.02
N ARG A 253 -1.15 -0.88 20.16
CA ARG A 253 -1.55 0.52 20.33
C ARG A 253 -2.43 0.99 19.17
N ILE A 254 -1.97 0.79 17.93
CA ILE A 254 -2.70 1.20 16.71
C ILE A 254 -4.05 0.49 16.64
N SER A 255 -4.08 -0.83 16.87
CA SER A 255 -5.31 -1.62 16.74
C SER A 255 -6.32 -1.31 17.85
N GLU A 256 -5.89 -1.12 19.09
CA GLU A 256 -6.75 -0.69 20.20
C GLU A 256 -7.41 0.66 19.90
N ARG A 257 -6.64 1.63 19.39
CA ARG A 257 -7.15 2.96 19.00
C ARG A 257 -8.11 2.88 17.81
N ALA A 258 -7.78 2.10 16.79
CA ALA A 258 -8.55 2.06 15.56
C ALA A 258 -9.81 1.17 15.64
N LEU A 259 -9.75 0.07 16.40
CA LEU A 259 -10.80 -0.96 16.38
C LEU A 259 -11.66 -0.95 17.65
N ARG A 260 -11.08 -0.68 18.82
CA ARG A 260 -11.82 -0.77 20.11
C ARG A 260 -12.26 0.58 20.64
N LYS A 261 -11.47 1.63 20.41
CA LYS A 261 -11.78 3.00 20.83
C LYS A 261 -11.65 3.99 19.66
N PRO A 262 -12.31 3.74 18.52
CA PRO A 262 -12.18 4.61 17.35
C PRO A 262 -12.71 6.00 17.70
N THR A 263 -11.87 7.01 17.46
CA THR A 263 -12.34 8.40 17.40
C THR A 263 -13.34 8.54 16.24
N PRO A 264 -14.32 9.46 16.31
CA PRO A 264 -15.32 9.61 15.26
C PRO A 264 -14.72 9.78 13.86
N PHE A 265 -13.62 10.52 13.77
CA PHE A 265 -12.92 10.76 12.52
C PHE A 265 -12.23 9.49 11.96
N LEU A 266 -11.90 8.47 12.75
CA LEU A 266 -11.31 7.23 12.22
C LEU A 266 -12.34 6.24 11.65
N LYS A 267 -13.61 6.39 12.02
CA LYS A 267 -14.66 5.44 11.65
C LYS A 267 -14.81 5.37 10.13
N GLY A 268 -14.71 4.17 9.57
CA GLY A 268 -14.77 3.93 8.13
C GLY A 268 -13.50 4.34 7.35
N ARG A 269 -12.46 4.87 8.02
CA ARG A 269 -11.21 5.34 7.39
C ARG A 269 -9.98 4.53 7.82
N TYR A 270 -10.17 3.38 8.46
CA TYR A 270 -9.09 2.46 8.82
C TYR A 270 -9.49 1.01 8.52
N LYS A 271 -8.58 0.26 7.88
CA LYS A 271 -8.70 -1.17 7.60
C LYS A 271 -7.41 -1.88 8.03
N MET A 272 -7.52 -2.89 8.90
CA MET A 272 -6.40 -3.77 9.25
C MET A 272 -6.38 -4.98 8.31
N VAL A 273 -5.19 -5.35 7.82
CA VAL A 273 -4.98 -6.48 6.92
C VAL A 273 -3.78 -7.30 7.41
N ARG A 274 -3.97 -8.60 7.61
CA ARG A 274 -2.91 -9.57 7.91
C ARG A 274 -2.26 -10.04 6.61
N TYR A 275 -0.95 -10.10 6.63
CA TYR A 275 -0.13 -10.60 5.54
C TYR A 275 -0.53 -12.02 5.11
N GLU A 276 -0.86 -12.87 6.08
CA GLU A 276 -1.20 -14.28 5.86
C GLU A 276 -2.52 -14.45 5.11
N ASP A 277 -3.49 -13.56 5.32
CA ASP A 277 -4.76 -13.59 4.56
C ASP A 277 -4.50 -13.20 3.10
N VAL A 278 -3.68 -12.17 2.86
CA VAL A 278 -3.25 -11.78 1.50
C VAL A 278 -2.44 -12.90 0.84
N ALA A 279 -1.61 -13.61 1.61
CA ALA A 279 -0.81 -14.72 1.08
C ALA A 279 -1.66 -15.94 0.70
N ARG A 280 -2.78 -16.18 1.40
CA ARG A 280 -3.70 -17.30 1.14
C ARG A 280 -4.73 -16.96 0.05
N ASN A 281 -5.26 -15.75 0.03
CA ASN A 281 -6.29 -15.32 -0.90
C ASN A 281 -6.03 -13.90 -1.44
N PRO A 282 -5.00 -13.73 -2.30
CA PRO A 282 -4.53 -12.42 -2.71
C PRO A 282 -5.59 -11.62 -3.48
N LEU A 283 -6.33 -12.25 -4.39
CA LEU A 283 -7.31 -11.55 -5.22
C LEU A 283 -8.47 -11.00 -4.39
N ALA A 284 -9.01 -11.79 -3.46
CA ALA A 284 -10.11 -11.34 -2.61
C ALA A 284 -9.67 -10.24 -1.63
N GLU A 285 -8.51 -10.39 -0.98
CA GLU A 285 -8.04 -9.38 -0.03
C GLU A 285 -7.66 -8.06 -0.72
N ILE A 286 -7.05 -8.11 -1.91
CA ILE A 286 -6.74 -6.90 -2.68
C ILE A 286 -8.02 -6.23 -3.18
N SER A 287 -8.99 -7.00 -3.70
CA SER A 287 -10.28 -6.43 -4.12
C SER A 287 -10.97 -5.73 -2.95
N ALA A 288 -11.00 -6.37 -1.78
CA ALA A 288 -11.55 -5.74 -0.57
C ALA A 288 -10.75 -4.52 -0.05
N MET A 289 -9.47 -4.40 -0.41
CA MET A 289 -8.66 -3.20 -0.15
C MET A 289 -8.99 -2.09 -1.15
N TYR A 290 -9.22 -2.43 -2.41
CA TYR A 290 -9.62 -1.50 -3.47
C TYR A 290 -11.02 -0.95 -3.21
N ASP A 291 -12.00 -1.81 -2.89
CA ASP A 291 -13.35 -1.39 -2.49
C ASP A 291 -13.31 -0.41 -1.30
N PHE A 292 -12.40 -0.64 -0.35
CA PHE A 292 -12.24 0.22 0.82
C PHE A 292 -11.70 1.62 0.48
N VAL A 293 -11.03 1.78 -0.66
CA VAL A 293 -10.47 3.07 -1.11
C VAL A 293 -11.12 3.57 -2.40
N ASP A 294 -12.29 3.04 -2.77
CA ASP A 294 -13.05 3.40 -3.98
C ASP A 294 -12.25 3.22 -5.29
N LEU A 295 -11.51 2.11 -5.37
CA LEU A 295 -10.84 1.64 -6.58
C LEU A 295 -11.52 0.38 -7.13
N ASP A 296 -11.46 0.21 -8.45
CA ASP A 296 -11.93 -1.00 -9.13
C ASP A 296 -10.77 -1.90 -9.53
N MET A 297 -10.94 -3.22 -9.37
CA MET A 297 -9.97 -4.18 -9.91
C MET A 297 -10.04 -4.20 -11.43
N THR A 298 -8.88 -4.11 -12.10
CA THR A 298 -8.80 -4.33 -13.56
C THR A 298 -8.38 -5.76 -13.85
N HIS A 299 -8.87 -6.33 -14.96
CA HIS A 299 -8.51 -7.68 -15.37
C HIS A 299 -6.99 -7.88 -15.54
N GLN A 300 -6.30 -6.86 -16.08
CA GLN A 300 -4.84 -6.91 -16.26
C GLN A 300 -4.10 -6.97 -14.90
N LEU A 301 -4.57 -6.24 -13.89
CA LEU A 301 -4.00 -6.28 -12.55
C LEU A 301 -4.30 -7.61 -11.86
N GLU A 302 -5.51 -8.13 -12.00
CA GLU A 302 -5.92 -9.42 -11.44
C GLU A 302 -4.99 -10.55 -11.92
N GLU A 303 -4.77 -10.65 -13.24
CA GLU A 303 -3.84 -11.62 -13.81
C GLU A 303 -2.41 -11.44 -13.29
N TRP A 304 -1.95 -10.18 -13.20
CA TRP A 304 -0.60 -9.86 -12.76
C TRP A 304 -0.38 -10.24 -11.29
N ILE A 305 -1.35 -9.94 -10.42
CA ILE A 305 -1.36 -10.34 -9.01
C ILE A 305 -1.30 -11.85 -8.88
N TYR A 306 -2.13 -12.58 -9.64
CA TYR A 306 -2.15 -14.04 -9.61
C TYR A 306 -0.79 -14.63 -9.99
N LYS A 307 -0.20 -14.17 -11.11
CA LYS A 307 1.12 -14.62 -11.60
C LYS A 307 2.25 -14.34 -10.60
N LEU A 308 2.19 -13.24 -9.85
CA LEU A 308 3.19 -12.93 -8.82
C LEU A 308 3.05 -13.77 -7.55
N THR A 309 1.84 -14.14 -7.17
CA THR A 309 1.54 -14.81 -5.88
C THR A 309 1.52 -16.32 -5.95
N HIS A 310 1.40 -16.88 -7.17
CA HIS A 310 1.38 -18.32 -7.45
C HIS A 310 2.67 -18.79 -8.17
N GLY A 311 3.77 -18.09 -7.92
CA GLY A 311 5.09 -18.49 -8.41
C GLY A 311 5.62 -19.76 -7.74
N LYS A 312 6.81 -20.20 -8.15
CA LYS A 312 7.49 -21.36 -7.56
C LYS A 312 8.53 -20.95 -6.51
N GLY A 313 8.53 -21.63 -5.37
CA GLY A 313 9.55 -21.49 -4.33
C GLY A 313 9.43 -20.24 -3.45
N LYS A 314 10.43 -20.06 -2.57
CA LYS A 314 10.45 -19.02 -1.50
C LYS A 314 11.31 -17.79 -1.84
N GLY A 315 11.99 -17.80 -2.99
CA GLY A 315 13.02 -16.82 -3.37
C GLY A 315 14.37 -17.05 -2.68
N SER A 316 15.41 -16.37 -3.15
CA SER A 316 16.78 -16.43 -2.64
C SER A 316 17.11 -15.29 -1.66
N LEU A 317 18.26 -15.38 -0.98
CA LEU A 317 18.76 -14.32 -0.09
C LEU A 317 19.01 -12.98 -0.83
N LYS A 318 19.42 -13.04 -2.10
CA LYS A 318 19.68 -11.83 -2.92
C LYS A 318 18.40 -11.08 -3.24
N GLU A 319 17.28 -11.79 -3.35
CA GLU A 319 15.97 -11.24 -3.70
C GLU A 319 15.15 -10.86 -2.44
N ALA A 320 15.78 -10.77 -1.25
CA ALA A 320 15.03 -10.60 0.00
C ALA A 320 14.10 -9.37 0.02
N PHE A 321 14.44 -8.32 -0.73
CA PHE A 321 13.67 -7.08 -0.86
C PHE A 321 12.95 -6.92 -2.20
N GLU A 322 13.11 -7.88 -3.10
CA GLU A 322 12.50 -7.85 -4.44
C GLU A 322 11.12 -8.50 -4.43
N ILE A 323 10.24 -7.98 -5.29
CA ILE A 323 8.91 -8.54 -5.50
C ILE A 323 9.00 -9.41 -6.75
N THR A 324 9.36 -10.67 -6.52
CA THR A 324 9.45 -11.70 -7.55
C THR A 324 8.32 -12.71 -7.39
N SER A 325 7.99 -13.41 -8.47
CA SER A 325 6.97 -14.45 -8.45
C SER A 325 7.37 -15.58 -7.48
N ARG A 326 6.56 -15.81 -6.45
CA ARG A 326 6.82 -16.79 -5.37
C ARG A 326 5.52 -17.45 -4.91
N ASN A 327 5.62 -18.58 -4.23
CA ASN A 327 4.47 -19.14 -3.51
C ASN A 327 4.29 -18.35 -2.20
N ALA A 328 3.30 -17.46 -2.17
CA ALA A 328 3.07 -16.57 -1.03
C ALA A 328 2.72 -17.35 0.25
N ALA A 329 1.93 -18.42 0.14
CA ALA A 329 1.53 -19.27 1.26
C ALA A 329 2.75 -19.94 1.92
N ASP A 330 3.65 -20.53 1.13
CA ASP A 330 4.87 -21.17 1.62
C ASP A 330 5.81 -20.18 2.33
N VAL A 331 5.90 -18.96 1.81
CA VAL A 331 6.71 -17.88 2.42
C VAL A 331 6.11 -17.43 3.75
N SER A 332 4.77 -17.40 3.86
CA SER A 332 4.08 -17.01 5.10
C SER A 332 4.35 -17.99 6.24
N GLN A 333 4.39 -19.29 5.96
CA GLN A 333 4.56 -20.36 6.95
C GLN A 333 6.03 -20.79 7.15
N ALA A 334 6.98 -20.19 6.42
CA ALA A 334 8.37 -20.66 6.41
C ALA A 334 9.04 -20.65 7.81
N TRP A 335 8.58 -19.81 8.73
CA TRP A 335 9.12 -19.74 10.09
C TRP A 335 8.92 -21.04 10.88
N ARG A 336 7.84 -21.79 10.57
CA ARG A 336 7.44 -23.02 11.28
C ARG A 336 8.53 -24.08 11.26
N THR A 337 9.24 -24.22 10.15
CA THR A 337 10.28 -25.24 9.99
C THR A 337 11.71 -24.69 10.09
N THR A 338 11.90 -23.37 9.98
CA THR A 338 13.25 -22.78 9.97
C THR A 338 13.71 -22.20 11.31
N LEU A 339 12.77 -21.76 12.16
CA LEU A 339 13.15 -21.20 13.46
C LEU A 339 13.25 -22.29 14.53
N PRO A 340 14.32 -22.31 15.34
CA PRO A 340 14.36 -23.13 16.55
C PRO A 340 13.20 -22.81 17.51
N HIS A 341 12.60 -23.83 18.11
CA HIS A 341 11.42 -23.65 18.96
C HIS A 341 11.66 -22.76 20.19
N ASN A 342 12.86 -22.81 20.80
CA ASN A 342 13.21 -21.90 21.91
C ASN A 342 13.15 -20.41 21.52
N LYS A 343 13.55 -20.09 20.28
CA LYS A 343 13.44 -18.74 19.72
C LYS A 343 11.97 -18.37 19.49
N VAL A 344 11.19 -19.30 18.92
CA VAL A 344 9.73 -19.11 18.76
C VAL A 344 9.05 -18.84 20.09
N LYS A 345 9.34 -19.64 21.11
CA LYS A 345 8.82 -19.44 22.48
C LYS A 345 9.13 -18.04 23.01
N ARG A 346 10.37 -17.56 22.84
CA ARG A 346 10.77 -16.22 23.26
C ARG A 346 10.04 -15.11 22.51
N ILE A 347 9.84 -15.27 21.19
CA ILE A 347 9.06 -14.31 20.38
C ILE A 347 7.60 -14.27 20.86
N GLN A 348 7.00 -15.43 21.11
CA GLN A 348 5.62 -15.52 21.62
C GLN A 348 5.49 -14.82 22.97
N GLN A 349 6.46 -14.98 23.87
CA GLN A 349 6.45 -14.31 25.17
C GLN A 349 6.49 -12.79 25.06
N VAL A 350 7.33 -12.22 24.19
CA VAL A 350 7.43 -10.75 24.05
C VAL A 350 6.26 -10.13 23.25
N CYS A 351 5.54 -10.94 22.47
CA CYS A 351 4.48 -10.50 21.57
C CYS A 351 3.10 -11.11 21.88
N GLU A 352 2.92 -11.75 23.03
CA GLU A 352 1.70 -12.51 23.38
C GLU A 352 0.43 -11.70 23.17
N GLY A 353 0.37 -10.49 23.75
CA GLY A 353 -0.80 -9.61 23.62
C GLY A 353 -1.06 -9.16 22.18
N ALA A 354 -0.02 -8.95 21.37
CA ALA A 354 -0.17 -8.63 19.96
C ALA A 354 -0.66 -9.83 19.16
N MET A 355 -0.14 -11.02 19.45
CA MET A 355 -0.57 -12.26 18.81
C MET A 355 -2.04 -12.54 19.06
N ALA A 356 -2.47 -12.48 20.33
CA ALA A 356 -3.87 -12.66 20.70
C ALA A 356 -4.79 -11.64 20.01
N LEU A 357 -4.43 -10.35 20.03
CA LEU A 357 -5.24 -9.29 19.43
C LEU A 357 -5.37 -9.41 17.91
N LEU A 358 -4.30 -9.84 17.24
CA LEU A 358 -4.24 -9.94 15.77
C LEU A 358 -4.66 -11.32 15.25
N GLY A 359 -5.08 -12.23 16.14
CA GLY A 359 -5.58 -13.56 15.78
C GLY A 359 -4.49 -14.54 15.35
N TYR A 360 -3.34 -14.54 16.03
CA TYR A 360 -2.27 -15.54 15.86
C TYR A 360 -2.22 -16.49 17.06
N THR A 361 -2.32 -17.79 16.81
CA THR A 361 -2.25 -18.84 17.83
C THR A 361 -0.80 -19.20 18.14
N THR A 362 -0.48 -19.32 19.43
CA THR A 362 0.83 -19.76 19.92
C THR A 362 1.01 -21.27 19.75
N VAL A 363 2.26 -21.72 19.61
CA VAL A 363 2.64 -23.14 19.62
C VAL A 363 3.48 -23.44 20.86
N ASN A 364 3.29 -24.62 21.44
CA ASN A 364 3.83 -25.01 22.74
C ASN A 364 4.93 -26.09 22.64
N SER A 365 5.08 -26.74 21.49
CA SER A 365 6.16 -27.71 21.24
C SER A 365 6.77 -27.58 19.84
N ASP A 366 7.92 -28.20 19.62
CA ASP A 366 8.59 -28.24 18.31
C ASP A 366 7.77 -29.06 17.30
N GLU A 367 7.12 -30.13 17.75
CA GLU A 367 6.23 -30.97 16.95
C GLU A 367 5.01 -30.16 16.47
N GLU A 368 4.32 -29.47 17.39
CA GLU A 368 3.19 -28.60 17.06
C GLU A 368 3.62 -27.46 16.12
N GLN A 369 4.78 -26.86 16.36
CA GLN A 369 5.33 -25.82 15.51
C GLN A 369 5.48 -26.29 14.06
N LYS A 370 5.97 -27.51 13.81
CA LYS A 370 6.28 -28.02 12.46
C LYS A 370 5.06 -28.56 11.70
N ARG A 371 3.92 -28.77 12.37
CA ARG A 371 2.68 -29.29 11.78
C ARG A 371 1.96 -28.30 10.86
N LEU A 372 2.24 -28.32 9.56
CA LEU A 372 1.64 -27.39 8.60
C LEU A 372 0.13 -27.59 8.38
N ASP A 373 -0.43 -28.70 8.86
CA ASP A 373 -1.85 -29.05 8.80
C ASP A 373 -2.71 -28.32 9.85
N ILE A 374 -2.11 -27.77 10.92
CA ILE A 374 -2.85 -26.96 11.89
C ILE A 374 -2.88 -25.48 11.47
N ASP A 375 -4.06 -24.87 11.51
CA ASP A 375 -4.20 -23.44 11.29
C ASP A 375 -3.86 -22.66 12.55
N LEU A 376 -2.91 -21.74 12.44
CA LEU A 376 -2.48 -20.85 13.52
C LEU A 376 -3.09 -19.45 13.39
N LEU A 377 -4.06 -19.27 12.49
CA LEU A 377 -4.82 -18.04 12.33
C LEU A 377 -6.22 -18.23 12.91
N ALA A 378 -6.61 -17.36 13.83
CA ALA A 378 -8.00 -17.26 14.23
C ALA A 378 -8.82 -16.65 13.07
N PRO A 379 -10.05 -17.13 12.81
CA PRO A 379 -10.96 -16.49 11.87
C PRO A 379 -11.20 -15.02 12.24
N ARG A 380 -11.21 -14.15 11.23
CA ARG A 380 -11.65 -12.76 11.40
C ARG A 380 -13.19 -12.71 11.39
N GLU A 381 -13.88 -13.19 12.42
CA GLU A 381 -15.31 -12.89 12.51
C GLU A 381 -15.65 -12.05 13.73
N PRO A 382 -16.51 -11.02 13.58
CA PRO A 382 -17.28 -10.57 14.71
C PRO A 382 -18.22 -11.73 15.04
N TYR A 383 -18.08 -12.31 16.23
CA TYR A 383 -19.03 -13.27 16.75
C TYR A 383 -20.44 -12.64 16.71
N ARG A 384 -21.24 -12.93 15.66
CA ARG A 384 -22.65 -12.56 15.60
C ARG A 384 -23.42 -13.63 16.35
N PHE A 385 -23.51 -13.45 17.65
CA PHE A 385 -24.48 -14.17 18.45
C PHE A 385 -25.87 -13.93 17.86
N THR A 386 -26.48 -14.96 17.28
CA THR A 386 -27.89 -14.95 16.87
C THR A 386 -28.66 -15.73 17.92
N TRP A 387 -29.56 -15.07 18.64
CA TRP A 387 -30.56 -15.78 19.44
C TRP A 387 -31.39 -16.64 18.49
N LEU A 388 -31.47 -17.95 18.75
CA LEU A 388 -32.48 -18.79 18.11
C LEU A 388 -33.85 -18.16 18.41
N PRO A 389 -34.71 -17.96 17.40
CA PRO A 389 -36.04 -17.39 17.65
C PRO A 389 -36.79 -18.27 18.65
N GLN A 390 -37.32 -17.64 19.71
CA GLN A 390 -38.23 -18.30 20.64
C GLN A 390 -39.37 -18.92 19.84
N LYS A 391 -39.67 -20.19 20.13
CA LYS A 391 -40.88 -20.86 19.62
C LYS A 391 -42.09 -19.96 19.93
N PRO A 392 -42.98 -19.70 18.97
CA PRO A 392 -44.22 -19.00 19.26
C PRO A 392 -45.01 -19.81 20.29
N GLU A 393 -45.40 -19.16 21.38
CA GLU A 393 -46.39 -19.68 22.31
C GLU A 393 -47.65 -20.02 21.52
N HIS A 394 -48.05 -21.29 21.59
CA HIS A 394 -49.38 -21.68 21.19
C HIS A 394 -50.38 -20.93 22.08
N SER A 395 -51.06 -19.95 21.49
CA SER A 395 -52.35 -19.47 21.98
C SER A 395 -53.35 -20.63 21.89
N GLY A 396 -53.41 -21.41 22.97
CA GLY A 396 -54.47 -22.38 23.19
C GLY A 396 -55.80 -21.64 23.28
N LYS A 397 -56.67 -21.91 22.31
CA LYS A 397 -58.11 -21.71 22.47
C LYS A 397 -58.60 -22.72 23.51
N GLY A 398 -59.30 -22.21 24.51
CA GLY A 398 -60.06 -22.93 25.53
C GLY A 398 -60.89 -21.91 26.28
#